data_AF-A0A929WCU6-F1
#
_entry.id   AF-A0A929WCU6-F1
#
_cell.length_a   1.000
_cell.length_b   1.000
_cell.length_c   1.000
_cell.angle_alpha   90.00
_cell.angle_beta   90.00
_cell.angle_gamma   90.00
#
_symmetry.space_group_name_H-M   'P 1'
#
loop_
_entity.id
_entity.type
_entity.pdbx_description
1 polymer ?
#
loop_
_entity_poly.entity_id
_entity_poly.type
_entity_poly.pdbx_seq_one_letter_code
_entity_poly.pdbx_strand_id
1 'polypeptide(L)' 'AYTFRLPSVKEVTIGATVYNLFNAKYETNGYSQSYVDGKGTVFHDPRFYPMAGTNFLVNVGLKF' A
#
# COMPACT_ATOMS: atom_id res chain seq x y z
N ALA A 1 -3.44 11.92 -13.23
CA ALA A 1 -3.02 13.18 -12.59
C ALA A 1 -3.10 14.29 -13.62
N TYR A 2 -3.42 15.51 -13.20
CA TYR A 2 -3.51 16.67 -14.07
C TYR A 2 -2.71 17.84 -13.48
N THR A 3 -2.05 18.61 -14.33
CA THR A 3 -1.18 19.72 -13.92
C THR A 3 -1.69 21.04 -14.51
N PHE A 4 -1.96 21.99 -13.62
CA PHE A 4 -2.32 23.36 -13.95
C PHE A 4 -1.07 24.24 -13.92
N ARG A 5 -0.96 25.15 -14.88
CA ARG A 5 0.09 26.17 -14.91
C ARG A 5 -0.49 27.50 -14.47
N LEU A 6 0.08 28.07 -13.40
CA LEU A 6 -0.38 29.31 -12.79
C LEU A 6 0.80 30.30 -12.70
N PRO A 7 0.56 31.59 -12.95
CA PRO A 7 1.64 32.59 -13.00
C PRO A 7 2.35 32.80 -11.64
N SER A 8 1.66 32.63 -10.50
CA SER A 8 2.27 32.78 -9.17
C SER A 8 2.82 31.49 -8.56
N VAL A 9 2.29 30.33 -8.92
CA VAL A 9 2.68 29.01 -8.38
C VAL A 9 2.92 28.07 -9.55
N LYS A 10 3.97 28.39 -10.32
CA LYS A 10 4.36 27.86 -11.64
C LYS A 10 3.62 26.58 -12.10
N GLU A 11 3.59 25.55 -11.26
CA GLU A 11 2.76 24.35 -11.49
C GLU A 11 2.01 23.88 -10.23
N VAL A 12 0.74 23.50 -10.41
CA VAL A 12 -0.07 22.77 -9.42
C VAL A 12 -0.50 21.44 -10.04
N THR A 13 -0.10 20.33 -9.44
CA THR A 13 -0.45 18.98 -9.90
C THR A 13 -1.43 18.33 -8.94
N ILE A 14 -2.55 17.84 -9.45
CA ILE A 14 -3.53 17.07 -8.68
C ILE A 14 -3.55 15.64 -9.23
N GLY A 15 -3.23 14.68 -8.37
CA GLY A 15 -3.24 13.26 -8.68
C GLY A 15 -4.27 12.51 -7.85
N ALA A 16 -4.95 11.55 -8.48
CA ALA A 16 -5.75 10.55 -7.80
C ALA A 16 -5.33 9.18 -8.34
N THR A 17 -5.10 8.24 -7.43
CA THR A 17 -4.73 6.85 -7.75
C THR A 17 -5.69 5.94 -7.02
N VAL A 18 -6.27 4.97 -7.73
CA VAL A 18 -7.10 3.92 -7.14
C VAL A 18 -6.30 2.62 -7.15
N TYR A 19 -6.13 2.03 -5.97
CA TYR A 19 -5.51 0.74 -5.77
C TYR A 19 -6.58 -0.33 -5.62
N ASN A 20 -6.29 -1.54 -6.13
CA ASN A 20 -7.20 -2.68 -6.10
C ASN A 20 -8.60 -2.35 -6.71
N LEU A 21 -8.62 -1.85 -7.95
CA LEU A 21 -9.83 -1.37 -8.64
C LEU A 21 -10.96 -2.41 -8.72
N PHE A 22 -10.62 -3.69 -8.90
CA PHE A 22 -11.59 -4.79 -8.95
C PHE A 22 -11.84 -5.46 -7.59
N ASN A 23 -11.33 -4.87 -6.51
CA ASN A 23 -11.43 -5.39 -5.14
C ASN A 23 -11.02 -6.87 -5.04
N ALA A 24 -9.98 -7.25 -5.76
CA ALA A 24 -9.46 -8.60 -5.74
C ALA A 24 -8.94 -8.92 -4.33
N LYS A 25 -9.33 -10.07 -3.80
CA LYS A 25 -8.74 -10.60 -2.58
C LYS A 25 -7.43 -11.27 -2.96
N TYR A 26 -6.32 -10.73 -2.48
CA TYR A 26 -5.00 -11.33 -2.66
C TYR A 26 -4.21 -11.23 -1.37
N GLU A 27 -3.29 -12.18 -1.20
CA GLU A 27 -2.42 -12.29 -0.04
C GLU A 27 -0.98 -12.16 -0.56
N THR A 28 -0.29 -11.07 -0.23
CA THR A 28 0.97 -10.69 -0.91
C THR A 28 2.22 -11.43 -0.39
N ASN A 29 2.04 -12.68 0.03
CA ASN A 29 2.89 -13.53 0.88
C ASN A 29 2.45 -13.52 2.35
N GLY A 30 2.14 -14.72 2.86
CA GLY A 30 1.95 -14.94 4.29
C GLY A 30 3.24 -14.67 5.06
N TYR A 31 3.09 -14.15 6.28
CA TYR A 31 4.17 -14.02 7.25
C TYR A 31 4.35 -15.38 7.94
N SER A 32 5.50 -16.03 7.78
CA SER A 32 5.79 -17.25 8.54
C SER A 32 6.81 -16.93 9.63
N GLN A 33 6.41 -17.06 10.89
CA GLN A 33 7.34 -17.00 12.00
C GLN A 33 7.64 -18.41 12.49
N SER A 34 8.93 -18.72 12.68
CA SER A 34 9.36 -19.97 13.31
C SER A 34 10.00 -19.65 14.65
N TYR A 35 9.60 -20.37 15.70
CA TYR A 35 10.19 -20.22 17.03
C TYR A 35 10.56 -21.59 17.60
N VAL A 36 11.57 -21.62 18.47
CA VAL A 36 12.01 -22.85 19.13
C VAL A 36 11.54 -22.79 20.58
N ASP A 37 10.78 -23.80 21.01
CA ASP A 37 10.37 -23.93 22.40
C ASP A 37 11.57 -24.36 23.28
N GLY A 38 11.50 -24.15 24.58
CA GLY A 38 12.59 -24.43 25.54
C GLY A 38 13.07 -25.89 25.57
N LYS A 39 12.41 -26.80 24.87
CA LYS A 39 12.78 -28.22 24.68
C LYS A 39 13.43 -28.53 23.32
N GLY A 40 13.71 -27.51 22.49
CA GLY A 40 14.39 -27.65 21.19
C GLY A 40 13.46 -28.01 20.03
N THR A 41 12.14 -28.01 20.23
CA THR A 41 11.16 -28.25 19.17
C THR A 41 10.93 -26.98 18.36
N VAL A 42 11.10 -27.05 17.04
CA VAL A 42 10.82 -25.95 16.11
C VAL A 42 9.32 -25.93 15.79
N PHE A 43 8.68 -24.79 16.05
CA PHE A 43 7.29 -24.51 15.69
C PHE A 43 7.26 -23.52 14.53
N HIS A 44 6.34 -23.74 13.58
CA HIS A 44 6.09 -22.87 12.44
C HIS A 44 4.68 -22.30 12.52
N ASP A 45 4.54 -20.97 12.51
CA ASP A 45 3.26 -20.24 12.56
C ASP A 45 3.11 -19.38 11.29
N PRO A 46 2.65 -19.96 10.17
CA PRO A 46 2.34 -19.21 8.97
C PRO A 46 1.01 -18.45 9.14
N ARG A 47 1.10 -17.12 9.12
CA ARG A 47 -0.02 -16.18 9.18
C ARG A 47 -0.25 -15.55 7.82
N PHE A 48 -1.48 -15.61 7.34
CA PHE A 48 -1.89 -14.90 6.14
C PHE A 48 -2.58 -13.59 6.55
N TYR A 49 -2.08 -12.48 6.01
CA TYR A 49 -2.68 -11.17 6.23
C TYR A 49 -3.45 -10.78 4.97
N PRO A 50 -4.78 -10.62 5.02
CA PRO A 50 -5.54 -10.16 3.87
C PRO A 50 -5.11 -8.73 3.55
N MET A 51 -4.74 -8.48 2.30
CA MET A 51 -4.42 -7.12 1.84
C MET A 51 -5.66 -6.24 1.84
N ALA A 52 -5.45 -4.93 1.95
CA ALA A 52 -6.52 -3.95 1.87
C ALA A 52 -7.32 -4.10 0.56
N GLY A 53 -8.65 -3.94 0.66
CA GLY A 53 -9.54 -3.88 -0.49
C GLY A 53 -9.28 -2.64 -1.36
N THR A 54 -10.25 -2.26 -2.18
CA THR A 54 -10.15 -1.03 -2.98
C THR A 54 -9.88 0.18 -2.09
N ASN A 55 -8.79 0.89 -2.36
CA ASN A 55 -8.41 2.11 -1.65
C ASN A 55 -7.96 3.18 -2.65
N PHE A 56 -8.02 4.44 -2.25
CA PHE A 56 -7.68 5.57 -3.11
C PHE A 56 -6.73 6.52 -2.41
N LEU A 57 -5.80 7.09 -3.17
CA LEU A 57 -4.85 8.09 -2.73
C LEU A 57 -5.06 9.34 -3.58
N VAL A 58 -5.30 10.47 -2.92
CA VAL A 58 -5.30 11.79 -3.56
C VAL A 58 -4.02 12.52 -3.15
N ASN A 59 -3.31 13.09 -4.12
CA ASN A 59 -2.11 13.89 -3.90
C ASN A 59 -2.23 15.25 -4.58
N VAL A 60 -1.67 16.26 -3.93
CA VAL A 60 -1.55 17.62 -4.46
C VAL A 60 -0.08 18.02 -4.37
N GLY A 61 0.52 18.37 -5.51
CA GLY A 61 1.89 18.86 -5.61
C GLY A 61 1.88 20.33 -6.02
N LEU A 62 2.60 21.17 -5.29
CA LEU A 62 2.80 22.59 -5.59
C LEU A 62 4.26 22.82 -5.97
N LYS A 63 4.48 23.60 -7.04
CA LYS A 63 5.82 23.97 -7.50
C LYS A 63 5.91 25.49 -7.67
N PHE A 64 6.87 26.10 -6.98
CA PHE A 64 7.06 27.55 -6.88
C PHE A 64 8.20 28.06 -7.78
#